data_AF-A0A453CZE7-F1
#
_entry.id   AF-A0A453CZE7-F1
#
_cell.length_a   1.000
_cell.length_b   1.000
_cell.length_c   1.000
_cell.angle_alpha   90.00
_cell.angle_beta   90.00
_cell.angle_gamma   90.00
#
_symmetry.space_group_name_H-M   'P 1'
#
loop_
_entity.id
_entity.type
_entity.pdbx_description
1 polymer ?
#
loop_
_entity_poly.entity_id
_entity_poly.type
_entity_poly.pdbx_seq_one_letter_code
_entity_poly.pdbx_strand_id
1 'polypeptide(L)'
;MFWHVPGLSAASPVDTILDKENFKLEDLLDEDEIIQECKALNTRLINFLRDKVQVELLLRYIVEETPDDAEKKRIFRFPFIACEIFICEVDVILKTLVEDEDLMNLLFSFLKPDHPHGTLLAGYFGKVVICLMMRKTLPLMNYVKSHPEIVSQLVDLIGITSIMEVLIRLIGADETMYSSYADSMQWLDDIQVLEMIVDKFSSSDSAEVHANAAEILCAVTRYAPPALATKISSPSFVGRLFHHAFEDSRPKSVLVHSLSVCISLLDPKRLVSASYQAFRSQLSHGTLVTASPETVNGMLDSLGDLLKLLDVSSAENILPTTYGSLQPPLGK
;
A
#
# COMPACT_ATOMS: atom_id res chain seq x y z
N MET A 1 10.67 12.14 -48.61
CA MET A 1 10.77 13.50 -48.05
C MET A 1 9.43 14.18 -48.22
N PHE A 2 8.58 14.07 -47.21
CA PHE A 2 7.30 14.78 -47.10
C PHE A 2 7.52 15.89 -46.08
N TRP A 3 7.20 17.12 -46.48
CA TRP A 3 7.57 18.36 -45.81
C TRP A 3 7.17 18.38 -44.32
N HIS A 4 8.18 18.43 -43.44
CA HIS A 4 8.01 18.90 -42.08
C HIS A 4 8.16 20.43 -42.13
N VAL A 5 7.06 21.15 -41.90
CA VAL A 5 7.07 22.61 -41.82
C VAL A 5 7.24 22.97 -40.34
N PRO A 6 8.42 23.43 -39.88
CA PRO A 6 8.57 23.89 -38.52
C PRO A 6 7.94 25.29 -38.42
N GLY A 7 6.87 25.45 -37.63
CA GLY A 7 6.35 26.78 -37.31
C GLY A 7 4.85 27.02 -37.45
N LEU A 8 4.02 26.02 -37.74
CA LEU A 8 2.60 26.08 -37.39
C LEU A 8 2.36 25.21 -36.16
N SER A 9 2.60 25.77 -34.97
CA SER A 9 2.00 25.20 -33.77
C SER A 9 0.50 25.33 -33.95
N ALA A 10 -0.19 24.21 -34.19
CA ALA A 10 -1.62 24.15 -33.94
C ALA A 10 -1.83 24.64 -32.50
N ALA A 11 -2.81 25.53 -32.30
CA ALA A 11 -3.13 25.99 -30.95
C ALA A 11 -3.42 24.76 -30.08
N SER A 12 -2.79 24.70 -28.90
CA SER A 12 -3.04 23.61 -27.96
C SER A 12 -4.55 23.52 -27.69
N PRO A 13 -5.17 22.32 -27.80
CA PRO A 13 -6.57 22.13 -27.45
C PRO A 13 -6.87 22.59 -26.01
N VAL A 14 -5.92 22.35 -25.09
CA VAL A 14 -5.97 22.83 -23.71
C VAL A 14 -5.98 24.36 -23.67
N ASP A 15 -5.07 25.03 -24.38
CA ASP A 15 -5.06 26.51 -24.42
C ASP A 15 -6.37 27.07 -24.99
N THR A 16 -6.96 26.39 -25.97
CA THR A 16 -8.26 26.76 -26.55
C THR A 16 -9.39 26.67 -25.53
N ILE A 17 -9.34 25.71 -24.60
CA ILE A 17 -10.28 25.63 -23.48
C ILE A 17 -10.03 26.76 -22.49
N LEU A 18 -8.76 27.03 -22.16
CA LEU A 18 -8.35 28.09 -21.24
C LEU A 18 -8.67 29.51 -21.76
N ASP A 19 -8.88 29.68 -23.06
CA ASP A 19 -9.30 30.93 -23.69
C ASP A 19 -10.81 31.22 -23.55
N LYS A 20 -11.62 30.24 -23.13
CA LYS A 20 -13.07 30.43 -22.92
C LYS A 20 -13.32 31.23 -21.63
N GLU A 21 -14.24 32.19 -21.65
CA GLU A 21 -14.50 33.05 -20.49
C GLU A 21 -15.05 32.31 -19.24
N ASN A 22 -15.70 31.15 -19.41
CA ASN A 22 -16.37 30.42 -18.33
C ASN A 22 -16.14 28.90 -18.40
N PHE A 23 -14.92 28.45 -18.73
CA PHE A 23 -14.61 27.01 -18.65
C PHE A 23 -14.58 26.53 -17.20
N LYS A 24 -14.83 25.23 -17.00
CA LYS A 24 -14.72 24.54 -15.71
C LYS A 24 -13.53 23.58 -15.73
N LEU A 25 -13.10 23.14 -14.55
CA LEU A 25 -12.09 22.09 -14.44
C LEU A 25 -12.49 20.84 -15.23
N GLU A 26 -13.77 20.47 -15.20
CA GLU A 26 -14.29 19.32 -15.95
C GLU A 26 -14.10 19.42 -17.46
N ASP A 27 -14.13 20.64 -18.04
CA ASP A 27 -13.85 20.84 -19.47
C ASP A 27 -12.40 20.45 -19.80
N LEU A 28 -11.47 20.69 -18.87
CA LEU A 28 -10.07 20.28 -19.00
C LEU A 28 -9.91 18.78 -18.73
N LEU A 29 -10.59 18.21 -17.73
CA LEU A 29 -10.53 16.77 -17.45
C LEU A 29 -11.12 15.92 -18.59
N ASP A 30 -12.03 16.51 -19.39
CA ASP A 30 -12.56 15.91 -20.61
C ASP A 30 -11.63 16.03 -21.82
N GLU A 31 -10.57 16.82 -21.75
CA GLU A 31 -9.58 16.95 -22.83
C GLU A 31 -8.59 15.78 -22.82
N ASP A 32 -8.31 15.19 -23.98
CA ASP A 32 -7.46 13.98 -24.07
C ASP A 32 -5.97 14.31 -23.93
N GLU A 33 -5.58 15.54 -24.26
CA GLU A 33 -4.18 15.99 -24.18
C GLU A 33 -3.79 16.57 -22.80
N ILE A 34 -4.72 16.68 -21.84
CA ILE A 34 -4.44 17.34 -20.54
C ILE A 34 -3.24 16.73 -19.80
N ILE A 35 -3.12 15.40 -19.76
CA ILE A 35 -1.99 14.72 -19.09
C ILE A 35 -0.68 15.01 -19.82
N GLN A 36 -0.71 15.04 -21.16
CA GLN A 36 0.48 15.33 -21.95
C GLN A 36 0.94 16.78 -21.77
N GLU A 37 -0.01 17.72 -21.74
CA GLU A 37 0.24 19.15 -21.48
C GLU A 37 0.77 19.40 -20.06
N CYS A 38 0.27 18.67 -19.05
CA CYS A 38 0.87 18.66 -17.71
C CYS A 38 2.33 18.20 -17.73
N LYS A 39 2.64 17.09 -18.42
CA LYS A 39 4.01 16.55 -18.55
C LYS A 39 4.91 17.45 -19.37
N ALA A 40 4.36 18.16 -20.36
CA ALA A 40 5.05 19.16 -21.16
C ALA A 40 5.24 20.49 -20.41
N LEU A 41 4.77 20.58 -19.17
CA LEU A 41 4.84 21.76 -18.30
C LEU A 41 4.19 22.99 -18.94
N ASN A 42 3.01 22.83 -19.55
CA ASN A 42 2.24 23.96 -20.07
C ASN A 42 1.97 24.96 -18.95
N THR A 43 2.59 26.13 -19.05
CA THR A 43 2.58 27.16 -18.00
C THR A 43 1.18 27.67 -17.71
N ARG A 44 0.31 27.79 -18.72
CA ARG A 44 -1.08 28.27 -18.54
C ARG A 44 -1.89 27.24 -17.77
N LEU A 45 -1.80 25.97 -18.18
CA LEU A 45 -2.47 24.86 -17.51
C LEU A 45 -1.99 24.71 -16.06
N ILE A 46 -0.67 24.70 -15.82
CA ILE A 46 -0.11 24.57 -14.47
C ILE A 46 -0.51 25.74 -13.59
N ASN A 47 -0.52 26.97 -14.12
CA ASN A 47 -0.93 28.14 -13.36
C ASN A 47 -2.40 28.08 -12.93
N PHE A 48 -3.26 27.46 -13.73
CA PHE A 48 -4.64 27.19 -13.34
C PHE A 48 -4.73 26.06 -12.31
N LEU A 49 -4.12 24.90 -12.58
CA LEU A 49 -4.23 23.71 -11.74
C LEU A 49 -3.59 23.85 -10.35
N ARG A 50 -2.59 24.72 -10.19
CA ARG A 50 -1.92 24.95 -8.90
C ARG A 50 -2.76 25.70 -7.87
N ASP A 51 -3.88 26.31 -8.26
CA ASP A 51 -4.72 27.06 -7.33
C ASP A 51 -5.39 26.10 -6.33
N LYS A 52 -5.47 26.51 -5.05
CA LYS A 52 -6.02 25.67 -3.95
C LYS A 52 -7.36 25.05 -4.31
N VAL A 53 -8.27 25.83 -4.90
CA VAL A 53 -9.61 25.38 -5.31
C VAL A 53 -9.54 24.24 -6.34
N GLN A 54 -8.60 24.31 -7.29
CA GLN A 54 -8.45 23.26 -8.30
C GLN A 54 -7.85 22.00 -7.69
N VAL A 55 -6.82 22.15 -6.84
CA VAL A 55 -6.23 21.02 -6.12
C VAL A 55 -7.26 20.34 -5.21
N GLU A 56 -8.11 21.09 -4.52
CA GLU A 56 -9.21 20.56 -3.71
C GLU A 56 -10.19 19.75 -4.58
N LEU A 57 -10.64 20.28 -5.71
CA LEU A 57 -11.55 19.57 -6.61
C LEU A 57 -10.93 18.28 -7.17
N LEU A 58 -9.65 18.31 -7.53
CA LEU A 58 -8.92 17.11 -7.96
C LEU A 58 -8.84 16.06 -6.85
N LEU A 59 -8.62 16.47 -5.60
CA LEU A 59 -8.62 15.55 -4.45
C LEU A 59 -10.00 14.93 -4.22
N ARG A 60 -11.08 15.71 -4.34
CA ARG A 60 -12.45 15.18 -4.19
C ARG A 60 -12.75 14.06 -5.17
N TYR A 61 -12.29 14.16 -6.42
CA TYR A 61 -12.41 13.07 -7.39
C TYR A 61 -11.64 11.79 -7.00
N ILE A 62 -10.69 11.88 -6.08
CA ILE A 62 -9.86 10.75 -5.63
C ILE A 62 -10.39 10.15 -4.31
N VAL A 63 -10.99 10.96 -3.44
CA VAL A 63 -11.37 10.52 -2.07
C VAL A 63 -12.88 10.43 -1.84
N GLU A 64 -13.70 11.07 -2.66
CA GLU A 64 -15.16 11.04 -2.51
C GLU A 64 -15.80 10.10 -3.54
N GLU A 65 -16.61 9.15 -3.07
CA GLU A 65 -17.39 8.30 -3.97
C GLU A 65 -18.48 9.12 -4.69
N THR A 66 -18.65 8.84 -5.98
CA THR A 66 -19.71 9.44 -6.77
C THR A 66 -21.00 8.63 -6.61
N PRO A 67 -22.17 9.27 -6.50
CA PRO A 67 -23.45 8.57 -6.47
C PRO A 67 -23.64 7.65 -7.69
N ASP A 68 -24.33 6.52 -7.52
CA ASP A 68 -24.55 5.52 -8.58
C ASP A 68 -25.29 6.08 -9.82
N ASP A 69 -26.03 7.17 -9.67
CA ASP A 69 -26.74 7.87 -10.75
C ASP A 69 -25.90 8.96 -11.44
N ALA A 70 -24.63 9.14 -11.02
CA ALA A 70 -23.73 10.10 -11.62
C ALA A 70 -23.34 9.71 -13.06
N GLU A 71 -22.97 10.71 -13.85
CA GLU A 71 -22.50 10.49 -15.22
C GLU A 71 -21.25 9.59 -15.23
N LYS A 72 -21.17 8.62 -16.16
CA LYS A 72 -20.05 7.67 -16.27
C LYS A 72 -18.67 8.33 -16.28
N LYS A 73 -18.57 9.54 -16.84
CA LYS A 73 -17.34 10.35 -16.83
C LYS A 73 -16.90 10.73 -15.42
N ARG A 74 -17.84 11.12 -14.55
CA ARG A 74 -17.58 11.42 -13.13
C ARG A 74 -17.18 10.18 -12.34
N ILE A 75 -17.68 9.00 -12.71
CA ILE A 75 -17.37 7.75 -12.02
C ILE A 75 -15.96 7.23 -12.36
N PHE A 76 -15.54 7.32 -13.64
CA PHE A 76 -14.29 6.67 -14.07
C PHE A 76 -13.25 7.63 -14.67
N ARG A 77 -13.66 8.57 -15.54
CA ARG A 77 -12.70 9.43 -16.25
C ARG A 77 -12.09 10.46 -15.31
N PHE A 78 -12.90 11.22 -14.58
CA PHE A 78 -12.39 12.33 -13.76
C PHE A 78 -11.51 11.86 -12.60
N PRO A 79 -11.86 10.80 -11.84
CA PRO A 79 -10.96 10.21 -10.85
C PRO A 79 -9.62 9.76 -11.45
N PHE A 80 -9.66 9.12 -12.63
CA PHE A 80 -8.46 8.70 -13.34
C PHE A 80 -7.58 9.90 -13.73
N ILE A 81 -8.13 10.89 -14.43
CA ILE A 81 -7.36 12.06 -14.87
C ILE A 81 -6.84 12.87 -13.67
N ALA A 82 -7.63 13.03 -12.61
CA ALA A 82 -7.20 13.71 -11.40
C ALA A 82 -6.01 13.01 -10.72
N CYS A 83 -6.07 11.68 -10.59
CA CYS A 83 -4.95 10.89 -10.12
C CYS A 83 -3.73 11.07 -11.03
N GLU A 84 -3.90 11.01 -12.35
CA GLU A 84 -2.82 11.16 -13.34
C GLU A 84 -2.15 12.55 -13.24
N ILE A 85 -2.91 13.62 -12.98
CA ILE A 85 -2.36 14.97 -12.79
C ILE A 85 -1.41 15.02 -11.59
N PHE A 86 -1.79 14.42 -10.44
CA PHE A 86 -0.91 14.39 -9.28
C PHE A 86 0.36 13.57 -9.52
N ILE A 87 0.24 12.40 -10.17
CA ILE A 87 1.40 11.54 -10.46
C ILE A 87 2.23 11.99 -11.67
N CYS A 88 1.86 13.10 -12.34
CA CYS A 88 2.76 13.79 -13.29
C CYS A 88 3.93 14.48 -12.58
N GLU A 89 3.94 14.51 -11.24
CA GLU A 89 5.03 15.04 -10.40
C GLU A 89 5.32 16.54 -10.63
N VAL A 90 4.32 17.31 -11.07
CA VAL A 90 4.44 18.75 -11.26
C VAL A 90 4.63 19.42 -9.89
N ASP A 91 5.85 19.90 -9.63
CA ASP A 91 6.30 20.32 -8.29
C ASP A 91 5.40 21.35 -7.62
N VAL A 92 4.92 22.34 -8.39
CA VAL A 92 4.08 23.44 -7.87
C VAL A 92 2.71 22.96 -7.44
N ILE A 93 2.12 21.99 -8.16
CA ILE A 93 0.81 21.40 -7.79
C ILE A 93 0.97 20.59 -6.51
N LEU A 94 2.00 19.73 -6.44
CA LEU A 94 2.31 18.96 -5.24
C LEU A 94 2.64 19.85 -4.05
N LYS A 95 3.29 20.99 -4.27
CA LYS A 95 3.59 21.99 -3.25
C LYS A 95 2.32 22.59 -2.67
N THR A 96 1.37 23.01 -3.51
CA THR A 96 0.05 23.48 -3.05
C THR A 96 -0.63 22.44 -2.16
N LEU A 97 -0.60 21.16 -2.54
CA LEU A 97 -1.21 20.08 -1.75
C LEU A 97 -0.56 19.94 -0.36
N VAL A 98 0.78 19.82 -0.28
CA VAL A 98 1.45 19.50 0.99
C VAL A 98 1.67 20.69 1.92
N GLU A 99 1.56 21.92 1.42
CA GLU A 99 1.69 23.14 2.23
C GLU A 99 0.36 23.62 2.83
N ASP A 100 -0.77 23.04 2.42
CA ASP A 100 -2.08 23.38 2.92
C ASP A 100 -2.66 22.24 3.77
N GLU A 101 -2.86 22.51 5.06
CA GLU A 101 -3.32 21.52 6.02
C GLU A 101 -4.74 21.02 5.73
N ASP A 102 -5.63 21.87 5.18
CA ASP A 102 -6.98 21.45 4.82
C ASP A 102 -6.97 20.46 3.64
N LEU A 103 -6.08 20.67 2.66
CA LEU A 103 -5.93 19.75 1.53
C LEU A 103 -5.35 18.40 1.97
N MET A 104 -4.38 18.41 2.88
CA MET A 104 -3.85 17.17 3.46
C MET A 104 -4.91 16.45 4.31
N ASN A 105 -5.69 17.19 5.09
CA ASN A 105 -6.84 16.67 5.84
C ASN A 105 -7.88 16.03 4.91
N LEU A 106 -8.16 16.66 3.76
CA LEU A 106 -9.06 16.12 2.74
C LEU A 106 -8.50 14.83 2.13
N LEU A 107 -7.22 14.80 1.73
CA LEU A 107 -6.59 13.60 1.17
C LEU A 107 -6.68 12.42 2.15
N PHE A 108 -6.31 12.63 3.42
CA PHE A 108 -6.32 11.58 4.44
C PHE A 108 -7.70 11.31 5.05
N SER A 109 -8.72 12.13 4.75
CA SER A 109 -10.10 11.83 5.13
C SER A 109 -10.61 10.52 4.52
N PHE A 110 -10.01 10.08 3.40
CA PHE A 110 -10.26 8.79 2.77
C PHE A 110 -10.12 7.60 3.73
N LEU A 111 -9.27 7.72 4.77
CA LEU A 111 -9.00 6.63 5.71
C LEU A 111 -9.99 6.57 6.89
N LYS A 112 -10.90 7.54 6.99
CA LYS A 112 -11.79 7.61 8.15
C LYS A 112 -12.83 6.48 8.09
N PRO A 113 -13.18 5.86 9.24
CA PRO A 113 -14.12 4.72 9.27
C PRO A 113 -15.53 5.01 8.72
N ASP A 114 -15.93 6.28 8.67
CA ASP A 114 -17.22 6.74 8.16
C ASP A 114 -17.26 6.89 6.64
N HIS A 115 -16.12 6.73 5.95
CA HIS A 115 -16.04 6.81 4.49
C HIS A 115 -16.25 5.44 3.84
N PRO A 116 -16.89 5.38 2.66
CA PRO A 116 -16.86 4.18 1.82
C PRO A 116 -15.49 4.04 1.18
N HIS A 117 -14.94 2.82 1.20
CA HIS A 117 -13.58 2.54 0.74
C HIS A 117 -13.59 1.71 -0.56
N GLY A 118 -14.11 2.28 -1.65
CA GLY A 118 -14.07 1.63 -2.96
C GLY A 118 -12.66 1.30 -3.43
N THR A 119 -12.45 0.07 -3.92
CA THR A 119 -11.12 -0.42 -4.36
C THR A 119 -10.46 0.47 -5.42
N LEU A 120 -11.25 1.08 -6.31
CA LEU A 120 -10.75 1.99 -7.34
C LEU A 120 -10.13 3.25 -6.73
N LEU A 121 -10.87 3.92 -5.84
CA LEU A 121 -10.43 5.15 -5.18
C LEU A 121 -9.28 4.89 -4.21
N ALA A 122 -9.28 3.74 -3.51
CA ALA A 122 -8.14 3.32 -2.70
C ALA A 122 -6.84 3.18 -3.54
N GLY A 123 -6.96 2.71 -4.78
CA GLY A 123 -5.87 2.67 -5.74
C GLY A 123 -5.35 4.06 -6.12
N TYR A 124 -6.24 5.02 -6.35
CA TYR A 124 -5.85 6.41 -6.65
C TYR A 124 -5.27 7.14 -5.45
N PHE A 125 -5.90 7.03 -4.28
CA PHE A 125 -5.36 7.50 -3.01
C PHE A 125 -3.95 6.97 -2.79
N GLY A 126 -3.76 5.65 -2.94
CA GLY A 126 -2.46 5.02 -2.75
C GLY A 126 -1.40 5.54 -3.72
N LYS A 127 -1.73 5.70 -4.99
CA LYS A 127 -0.84 6.30 -5.99
C LYS A 127 -0.41 7.72 -5.63
N VAL A 128 -1.35 8.57 -5.20
CA VAL A 128 -1.05 9.96 -4.81
C VAL A 128 -0.17 10.01 -3.57
N VAL A 129 -0.50 9.23 -2.52
CA VAL A 129 0.30 9.17 -1.30
C VAL A 129 1.72 8.65 -1.58
N ILE A 130 1.86 7.60 -2.40
CA ILE A 130 3.19 7.09 -2.81
C ILE A 130 3.96 8.15 -3.62
N CYS A 131 3.29 8.88 -4.51
CA CYS A 131 3.92 10.01 -5.23
C CYS A 131 4.42 11.08 -4.24
N LEU A 132 3.64 11.42 -3.21
CA LEU A 132 4.07 12.35 -2.17
C LEU A 132 5.23 11.79 -1.34
N MET A 133 5.25 10.49 -1.03
CA MET A 133 6.38 9.85 -0.34
C MET A 133 7.67 9.98 -1.14
N MET A 134 7.60 9.93 -2.47
CA MET A 134 8.77 10.02 -3.35
C MET A 134 9.19 11.46 -3.64
N ARG A 135 8.23 12.39 -3.81
CA ARG A 135 8.48 13.74 -4.31
C ARG A 135 8.44 14.82 -3.22
N LYS A 136 7.71 14.59 -2.13
CA LYS A 136 7.48 15.53 -1.01
C LYS A 136 7.59 14.80 0.34
N THR A 137 8.60 13.93 0.48
CA THR A 137 8.78 13.05 1.65
C THR A 137 8.72 13.80 2.97
N LEU A 138 9.49 14.89 3.11
CA LEU A 138 9.60 15.60 4.39
C LEU A 138 8.27 16.24 4.83
N PRO A 139 7.57 17.05 4.01
CA PRO A 139 6.23 17.54 4.34
C PRO A 139 5.24 16.42 4.69
N LEU A 140 5.19 15.35 3.90
CA LEU A 140 4.28 14.23 4.13
C LEU A 140 4.56 13.54 5.47
N MET A 141 5.81 13.19 5.74
CA MET A 141 6.19 12.49 6.97
C MET A 141 5.97 13.36 8.22
N ASN A 142 6.20 14.68 8.11
CA ASN A 142 5.87 15.61 9.19
C ASN A 142 4.36 15.65 9.47
N TYR A 143 3.54 15.66 8.42
CA TYR A 143 2.09 15.63 8.54
C TYR A 143 1.58 14.32 9.17
N VAL A 144 2.09 13.17 8.73
CA VAL A 144 1.69 11.86 9.32
C VAL A 144 2.14 11.77 10.78
N LYS A 145 3.33 12.28 11.10
CA LYS A 145 3.82 12.31 12.48
C LYS A 145 2.95 13.16 13.41
N SER A 146 2.32 14.24 12.91
CA SER A 146 1.38 15.04 13.70
C SER A 146 -0.02 14.43 13.80
N HIS A 147 -0.31 13.39 13.01
CA HIS A 147 -1.59 12.70 12.90
C HIS A 147 -1.41 11.18 13.06
N PRO A 148 -1.01 10.69 14.26
CA PRO A 148 -0.66 9.29 14.48
C PRO A 148 -1.81 8.30 14.18
N GLU A 149 -3.07 8.75 14.22
CA GLU A 149 -4.25 7.98 13.86
C GLU A 149 -4.25 7.48 12.40
N ILE A 150 -3.50 8.14 11.51
CA ILE A 150 -3.37 7.72 10.11
C ILE A 150 -2.80 6.30 10.04
N VAL A 151 -1.81 5.99 10.88
CA VAL A 151 -1.18 4.65 10.87
C VAL A 151 -2.18 3.58 11.30
N SER A 152 -2.97 3.84 12.36
CA SER A 152 -4.00 2.89 12.79
C SER A 152 -5.09 2.72 11.74
N GLN A 153 -5.53 3.79 11.09
CA GLN A 153 -6.54 3.73 10.03
C GLN A 153 -6.03 2.98 8.78
N LEU A 154 -4.76 3.17 8.40
CA LEU A 154 -4.12 2.36 7.35
C LEU A 154 -4.12 0.89 7.72
N VAL A 155 -3.77 0.55 8.98
CA VAL A 155 -3.79 -0.83 9.48
C VAL A 155 -5.21 -1.42 9.45
N ASP A 156 -6.23 -0.64 9.78
CA ASP A 156 -7.63 -1.10 9.71
C ASP A 156 -8.11 -1.40 8.29
N LEU A 157 -7.48 -0.79 7.29
CA LEU A 157 -7.85 -0.89 5.88
C LEU A 157 -6.91 -1.78 5.06
N ILE A 158 -5.98 -2.52 5.69
CA ILE A 158 -5.03 -3.39 4.97
C ILE A 158 -5.69 -4.50 4.17
N GLY A 159 -6.98 -4.77 4.36
CA GLY A 159 -7.75 -5.65 3.46
C GLY A 159 -7.73 -5.17 2.01
N ILE A 160 -7.46 -3.88 1.76
CA ILE A 160 -7.29 -3.33 0.42
C ILE A 160 -5.79 -3.30 0.07
N THR A 161 -5.38 -4.03 -0.96
CA THR A 161 -3.97 -4.18 -1.36
C THR A 161 -3.25 -2.83 -1.58
N SER A 162 -3.92 -1.85 -2.19
CA SER A 162 -3.32 -0.53 -2.40
C SER A 162 -3.02 0.21 -1.08
N ILE A 163 -3.82 -0.01 -0.04
CA ILE A 163 -3.59 0.55 1.30
C ILE A 163 -2.46 -0.18 2.02
N MET A 164 -2.43 -1.51 1.93
CA MET A 164 -1.30 -2.32 2.40
C MET A 164 0.03 -1.83 1.79
N GLU A 165 0.05 -1.56 0.48
CA GLU A 165 1.23 -1.05 -0.23
C GLU A 165 1.68 0.35 0.23
N VAL A 166 0.74 1.22 0.60
CA VAL A 166 1.03 2.52 1.22
C VAL A 166 1.66 2.31 2.58
N LEU A 167 1.09 1.43 3.41
CA LEU A 167 1.58 1.16 4.75
C LEU A 167 3.00 0.60 4.76
N ILE A 168 3.32 -0.36 3.89
CA ILE A 168 4.68 -0.94 3.75
C ILE A 168 5.71 0.17 3.49
N ARG A 169 5.40 1.10 2.58
CA ARG A 169 6.30 2.21 2.24
C ARG A 169 6.39 3.25 3.35
N LEU A 170 5.27 3.56 4.00
CA LEU A 170 5.21 4.51 5.11
C LEU A 170 6.11 4.11 6.28
N ILE A 171 6.11 2.81 6.63
CA ILE A 171 6.94 2.28 7.74
C ILE A 171 8.39 1.97 7.32
N GLY A 172 8.79 2.32 6.10
CA GLY A 172 10.14 2.11 5.60
C GLY A 172 10.49 0.65 5.29
N ALA A 173 9.49 -0.21 5.09
CA ALA A 173 9.69 -1.63 4.75
C ALA A 173 9.73 -1.90 3.23
N ASP A 174 10.21 -0.93 2.45
CA ASP A 174 10.31 -1.03 0.98
C ASP A 174 11.76 -0.79 0.51
N GLU A 175 12.26 -1.69 -0.33
CA GLU A 175 13.64 -1.67 -0.87
C GLU A 175 13.97 -0.39 -1.66
N THR A 176 12.98 0.27 -2.26
CA THR A 176 13.20 1.42 -3.13
C THR A 176 13.30 2.73 -2.35
N MET A 177 12.84 2.77 -1.10
CA MET A 177 13.00 3.91 -0.20
C MET A 177 14.28 3.78 0.64
N TYR A 178 15.45 3.74 0.00
CA TYR A 178 16.72 4.07 0.69
C TYR A 178 16.72 5.56 1.02
N SER A 179 16.11 5.96 2.14
CA SER A 179 16.05 7.37 2.52
C SER A 179 16.87 7.66 3.77
N SER A 180 17.59 8.78 3.75
CA SER A 180 18.21 9.46 4.90
C SER A 180 17.23 9.80 6.04
N TYR A 181 15.94 9.42 5.92
CA TYR A 181 14.90 9.63 6.91
C TYR A 181 14.74 8.45 7.88
N ALA A 182 15.52 7.37 7.73
CA ALA A 182 15.48 6.21 8.63
C ALA A 182 15.74 6.59 10.10
N ASP A 183 16.63 7.56 10.36
CA ASP A 183 16.93 8.04 11.72
C ASP A 183 15.76 8.82 12.35
N SER A 184 14.88 9.40 11.52
CA SER A 184 13.70 10.16 11.95
C SER A 184 12.42 9.33 12.07
N MET A 185 12.48 8.01 11.88
CA MET A 185 11.33 7.10 12.01
C MET A 185 11.11 6.56 13.43
N GLN A 186 11.84 7.04 14.44
CA GLN A 186 11.67 6.62 15.85
C GLN A 186 10.24 6.80 16.39
N TRP A 187 9.47 7.74 15.85
CA TRP A 187 8.06 7.96 16.24
C TRP A 187 7.14 6.77 15.92
N LEU A 188 7.54 5.89 14.98
CA LEU A 188 6.78 4.67 14.67
C LEU A 188 6.82 3.66 15.82
N ASP A 189 7.87 3.69 16.66
CA ASP A 189 7.98 2.79 17.81
C ASP A 189 6.88 3.08 18.84
N ASP A 190 6.55 4.36 19.05
CA ASP A 190 5.52 4.82 19.98
C ASP A 190 4.11 4.38 19.54
N ILE A 191 3.88 4.23 18.23
CA ILE A 191 2.59 3.87 17.64
C ILE A 191 2.30 2.36 17.75
N GLN A 192 3.30 1.54 18.06
CA GLN A 192 3.15 0.08 18.17
C GLN A 192 2.58 -0.54 16.88
N VAL A 193 3.07 -0.08 15.72
CA VAL A 193 2.54 -0.50 14.42
C VAL A 193 2.62 -2.01 14.18
N LEU A 194 3.68 -2.68 14.65
CA LEU A 194 3.81 -4.14 14.52
C LEU A 194 2.77 -4.88 15.33
N GLU A 195 2.42 -4.36 16.51
CA GLU A 195 1.37 -4.90 17.38
C GLU A 195 0.00 -4.78 16.72
N MET A 196 -0.30 -3.62 16.13
CA MET A 196 -1.54 -3.43 15.40
C MET A 196 -1.64 -4.38 14.19
N ILE A 197 -0.54 -4.62 13.48
CA ILE A 197 -0.51 -5.54 12.33
C ILE A 197 -0.65 -7.01 12.76
N VAL A 198 0.03 -7.44 13.83
CA VAL A 198 -0.08 -8.84 14.29
C VAL A 198 -1.45 -9.15 14.88
N ASP A 199 -2.16 -8.14 15.43
CA ASP A 199 -3.54 -8.31 15.89
C ASP A 199 -4.53 -8.59 14.77
N LYS A 200 -4.17 -8.29 13.51
CA LYS A 200 -4.96 -8.65 12.33
C LYS A 200 -4.94 -10.15 12.01
N PHE A 201 -4.23 -10.96 12.78
CA PHE A 201 -4.32 -12.43 12.77
C PHE A 201 -5.45 -12.97 13.68
N SER A 202 -6.45 -12.14 13.99
CA SER A 202 -7.63 -12.52 14.77
C SER A 202 -8.61 -13.36 13.94
N SER A 203 -9.36 -14.24 14.60
CA SER A 203 -10.44 -15.00 13.97
C SER A 203 -11.58 -14.13 13.40
N SER A 204 -11.67 -12.86 13.81
CA SER A 204 -12.63 -11.88 13.29
C SER A 204 -12.25 -11.28 11.93
N ASP A 205 -10.99 -11.39 11.52
CA ASP A 205 -10.48 -10.80 10.30
C ASP A 205 -10.62 -11.73 9.08
N SER A 206 -10.63 -11.15 7.88
CA SER A 206 -10.80 -11.91 6.63
C SER A 206 -9.50 -12.61 6.21
N ALA A 207 -9.60 -13.65 5.37
CA ALA A 207 -8.41 -14.30 4.80
C ALA A 207 -7.51 -13.34 4.00
N GLU A 208 -8.10 -12.32 3.36
CA GLU A 208 -7.37 -11.28 2.63
C GLU A 208 -6.60 -10.36 3.58
N VAL A 209 -7.21 -9.95 4.70
CA VAL A 209 -6.53 -9.19 5.76
C VAL A 209 -5.35 -9.99 6.33
N HIS A 210 -5.52 -11.29 6.59
CA HIS A 210 -4.44 -12.17 7.04
C HIS A 210 -3.28 -12.24 6.05
N ALA A 211 -3.58 -12.36 4.76
CA ALA A 211 -2.58 -12.41 3.70
C ALA A 211 -1.79 -11.10 3.63
N ASN A 212 -2.49 -9.97 3.64
CA ASN A 212 -1.90 -8.64 3.55
C ASN A 212 -1.10 -8.29 4.81
N ALA A 213 -1.57 -8.67 6.01
CA ALA A 213 -0.81 -8.53 7.25
C ALA A 213 0.51 -9.32 7.21
N ALA A 214 0.48 -10.57 6.74
CA ALA A 214 1.70 -11.35 6.56
C ALA A 214 2.65 -10.74 5.53
N GLU A 215 2.12 -10.18 4.44
CA GLU A 215 2.93 -9.51 3.43
C GLU A 215 3.66 -8.29 4.01
N ILE A 216 2.96 -7.45 4.80
CA ILE A 216 3.57 -6.32 5.50
C ILE A 216 4.68 -6.80 6.45
N LEU A 217 4.39 -7.79 7.30
CA LEU A 217 5.39 -8.31 8.25
C LEU A 217 6.59 -8.95 7.53
N CYS A 218 6.38 -9.68 6.43
CA CYS A 218 7.47 -10.21 5.60
C CYS A 218 8.26 -9.10 4.88
N ALA A 219 7.64 -7.97 4.56
CA ALA A 219 8.37 -6.80 4.06
C ALA A 219 9.26 -6.21 5.17
N VAL A 220 8.74 -6.13 6.40
CA VAL A 220 9.48 -5.65 7.58
C VAL A 220 10.71 -6.52 7.87
N THR A 221 10.59 -7.85 7.83
CA THR A 221 11.75 -8.75 8.05
C THR A 221 12.87 -8.55 7.03
N ARG A 222 12.56 -8.05 5.83
CA ARG A 222 13.51 -7.88 4.73
C ARG A 222 14.15 -6.50 4.68
N TYR A 223 13.36 -5.45 4.91
CA TYR A 223 13.73 -4.08 4.54
C TYR A 223 13.57 -3.07 5.66
N ALA A 224 13.01 -3.43 6.82
CA ALA A 224 12.67 -2.44 7.83
C ALA A 224 13.89 -1.71 8.45
N PRO A 225 13.66 -0.50 8.98
CA PRO A 225 14.63 0.19 9.82
C PRO A 225 15.03 -0.64 11.05
N PRO A 226 16.24 -0.43 11.62
CA PRO A 226 16.78 -1.25 12.71
C PRO A 226 15.87 -1.44 13.93
N ALA A 227 15.09 -0.42 14.31
CA ALA A 227 14.18 -0.48 15.45
C ALA A 227 13.06 -1.51 15.22
N LEU A 228 12.36 -1.43 14.09
CA LEU A 228 11.32 -2.38 13.72
C LEU A 228 11.90 -3.78 13.45
N ALA A 229 13.08 -3.86 12.81
CA ALA A 229 13.76 -5.13 12.55
C ALA A 229 14.15 -5.89 13.85
N THR A 230 14.55 -5.15 14.88
CA THR A 230 14.84 -5.73 16.20
C THR A 230 13.56 -6.16 16.91
N LYS A 231 12.50 -5.35 16.82
CA LYS A 231 11.21 -5.62 17.47
C LYS A 231 10.50 -6.84 16.88
N ILE A 232 10.46 -6.98 15.55
CA ILE A 232 9.83 -8.13 14.87
C ILE A 232 10.57 -9.45 15.16
N SER A 233 11.88 -9.38 15.43
CA SER A 233 12.73 -10.52 15.77
C SER A 233 12.72 -10.86 17.27
N SER A 234 11.95 -10.14 18.07
CA SER A 234 11.90 -10.35 19.52
C SER A 234 11.10 -11.62 19.90
N PRO A 235 11.50 -12.35 20.96
CA PRO A 235 10.75 -13.51 21.43
C PRO A 235 9.29 -13.19 21.79
N SER A 236 9.02 -11.97 22.30
CA SER A 236 7.66 -11.52 22.62
C SER A 236 6.79 -11.37 21.38
N PHE A 237 7.34 -10.82 20.28
CA PHE A 237 6.61 -10.68 19.03
C PHE A 237 6.33 -12.05 18.39
N VAL A 238 7.35 -12.91 18.34
CA VAL A 238 7.23 -14.29 17.85
C VAL A 238 6.21 -15.08 18.68
N GLY A 239 6.22 -14.95 19.99
CA GLY A 239 5.25 -15.59 20.89
C GLY A 239 3.81 -15.13 20.63
N ARG A 240 3.59 -13.84 20.38
CA ARG A 240 2.26 -13.31 20.02
C ARG A 240 1.78 -13.85 18.67
N LEU A 241 2.67 -13.93 17.68
CA LEU A 241 2.35 -14.51 16.37
C LEU A 241 1.92 -15.99 16.51
N PHE A 242 2.61 -16.76 17.34
CA PHE A 242 2.23 -18.16 17.62
C PHE A 242 0.96 -18.28 18.45
N HIS A 243 0.68 -17.35 19.35
CA HIS A 243 -0.57 -17.33 20.09
C HIS A 243 -1.78 -17.32 19.13
N HIS A 244 -1.77 -16.44 18.13
CA HIS A 244 -2.78 -16.47 17.05
C HIS A 244 -2.72 -17.76 16.23
N ALA A 245 -1.52 -18.22 15.88
CA ALA A 245 -1.32 -19.42 15.05
C ALA A 245 -1.72 -20.74 15.73
N PHE A 246 -1.94 -20.77 17.05
CA PHE A 246 -2.34 -21.96 17.79
C PHE A 246 -3.71 -21.87 18.47
N GLU A 247 -4.42 -20.75 18.31
CA GLU A 247 -5.78 -20.62 18.83
C GLU A 247 -6.72 -21.68 18.25
N ASP A 248 -7.46 -22.41 19.09
CA ASP A 248 -8.24 -23.59 18.69
C ASP A 248 -9.28 -23.31 17.60
N SER A 249 -9.87 -22.12 17.61
CA SER A 249 -10.95 -21.72 16.70
C SER A 249 -10.48 -20.89 15.48
N ARG A 250 -9.16 -20.79 15.27
CA ARG A 250 -8.60 -19.92 14.22
C ARG A 250 -8.97 -20.38 12.79
N PRO A 251 -9.15 -19.44 11.86
CA PRO A 251 -9.18 -19.73 10.43
C PRO A 251 -7.87 -20.37 9.94
N LYS A 252 -7.94 -21.21 8.90
CA LYS A 252 -6.74 -21.79 8.25
C LYS A 252 -5.78 -20.71 7.73
N SER A 253 -6.31 -19.58 7.27
CA SER A 253 -5.52 -18.44 6.80
C SER A 253 -4.60 -17.89 7.89
N VAL A 254 -5.06 -17.79 9.15
CA VAL A 254 -4.23 -17.34 10.27
C VAL A 254 -3.00 -18.23 10.40
N LEU A 255 -3.19 -19.55 10.51
CA LEU A 255 -2.08 -20.49 10.64
C LEU A 255 -1.08 -20.37 9.46
N VAL A 256 -1.58 -20.40 8.23
CA VAL A 256 -0.73 -20.37 7.02
C VAL A 256 0.08 -19.08 6.96
N HIS A 257 -0.56 -17.93 7.18
CA HIS A 257 0.08 -16.63 7.05
C HIS A 257 1.00 -16.31 8.24
N SER A 258 0.65 -16.72 9.46
CA SER A 258 1.57 -16.63 10.61
C SER A 258 2.85 -17.45 10.38
N LEU A 259 2.71 -18.68 9.88
CA LEU A 259 3.87 -19.51 9.54
C LEU A 259 4.70 -18.91 8.39
N SER A 260 4.07 -18.25 7.42
CA SER A 260 4.79 -17.51 6.37
C SER A 260 5.70 -16.43 6.97
N VAL A 261 5.20 -15.66 7.96
CA VAL A 261 6.02 -14.67 8.66
C VAL A 261 7.16 -15.33 9.43
N CYS A 262 6.91 -16.45 10.13
CA CYS A 262 7.97 -17.21 10.80
C CYS A 262 9.05 -17.70 9.82
N ILE A 263 8.66 -18.23 8.66
CA ILE A 263 9.60 -18.66 7.62
C ILE A 263 10.41 -17.45 7.11
N SER A 264 9.77 -16.29 6.95
CA SER A 264 10.46 -15.07 6.52
C SER A 264 11.43 -14.54 7.58
N LEU A 265 11.13 -14.69 8.87
CA LEU A 265 12.06 -14.37 9.95
C LEU A 265 13.30 -15.29 9.97
N LEU A 266 13.12 -16.58 9.63
CA LEU A 266 14.22 -17.55 9.57
C LEU A 266 15.05 -17.43 8.30
N ASP A 267 14.40 -17.16 7.17
CA ASP A 267 15.04 -16.99 5.87
C ASP A 267 14.31 -15.89 5.08
N PRO A 268 14.71 -14.61 5.28
CA PRO A 268 14.08 -13.47 4.62
C PRO A 268 14.12 -13.54 3.09
N LYS A 269 15.00 -14.37 2.51
CA LYS A 269 15.18 -14.51 1.05
C LYS A 269 14.32 -15.62 0.45
N ARG A 270 13.73 -16.51 1.26
CA ARG A 270 13.02 -17.71 0.78
C ARG A 270 11.65 -17.43 0.17
N LEU A 271 10.96 -16.40 0.64
CA LEU A 271 9.55 -16.12 0.34
C LEU A 271 9.35 -14.99 -0.68
N VAL A 272 10.23 -14.87 -1.68
CA VAL A 272 9.94 -14.00 -2.82
C VAL A 272 8.75 -14.62 -3.58
N SER A 273 7.55 -14.09 -3.36
CA SER A 273 6.33 -14.56 -4.02
C SER A 273 6.51 -14.55 -5.54
N ALA A 274 6.11 -15.64 -6.20
CA ALA A 274 6.21 -15.82 -7.64
C ALA A 274 5.38 -14.80 -8.44
N SER A 275 4.34 -14.19 -7.84
CA SER A 275 3.52 -13.17 -8.51
C SER A 275 4.29 -11.86 -8.77
N TYR A 276 5.25 -11.51 -7.91
CA TYR A 276 6.10 -10.31 -8.09
C TYR A 276 7.35 -10.57 -8.95
N GLN A 277 7.70 -11.84 -9.23
CA GLN A 277 8.82 -12.18 -10.12
C GLN A 277 8.57 -11.81 -11.58
N ALA A 278 7.31 -11.71 -12.01
CA ALA A 278 6.96 -11.41 -13.41
C ALA A 278 7.45 -10.02 -13.87
N PHE A 279 7.75 -9.09 -12.96
CA PHE A 279 8.20 -7.73 -13.29
C PHE A 279 9.68 -7.45 -12.99
N ARG A 280 10.41 -8.35 -12.31
CA ARG A 280 11.73 -8.05 -11.73
C ARG A 280 12.79 -9.13 -11.96
N SER A 281 12.81 -9.75 -13.14
CA SER A 281 13.97 -10.55 -13.53
C SER A 281 15.17 -9.64 -13.82
N GLN A 282 15.93 -9.24 -12.80
CA GLN A 282 17.39 -9.15 -12.86
C GLN A 282 18.00 -8.66 -11.52
N LEU A 283 19.02 -9.40 -11.08
CA LEU A 283 20.11 -9.02 -10.17
C LEU A 283 19.82 -9.00 -8.65
N SER A 284 20.25 -10.05 -7.95
CA SER A 284 21.29 -9.95 -6.91
C SER A 284 21.68 -11.33 -6.35
N HIS A 285 22.95 -11.71 -6.50
CA HIS A 285 23.54 -12.89 -5.84
C HIS A 285 23.84 -12.55 -4.37
N GLY A 286 23.16 -13.23 -3.45
CA GLY A 286 23.08 -12.83 -2.04
C GLY A 286 24.12 -13.43 -1.09
N THR A 287 24.53 -12.63 -0.10
CA THR A 287 25.12 -13.06 1.19
C THR A 287 24.14 -13.94 1.97
N LEU A 288 24.61 -15.01 2.62
CA LEU A 288 23.80 -15.87 3.49
C LEU A 288 23.31 -15.05 4.69
N VAL A 289 22.00 -14.79 4.79
CA VAL A 289 21.41 -14.13 5.97
C VAL A 289 21.08 -15.24 6.97
N THR A 290 21.75 -15.23 8.11
CA THR A 290 21.48 -16.16 9.21
C THR A 290 20.41 -15.57 10.13
N ALA A 291 19.38 -16.36 10.47
CA ALA A 291 18.35 -15.96 11.44
C ALA A 291 18.96 -15.50 12.78
N SER A 292 18.33 -14.54 13.45
CA SER A 292 18.83 -14.09 14.76
C SER A 292 18.66 -15.21 15.81
N PRO A 293 19.65 -15.42 16.70
CA PRO A 293 19.55 -16.42 17.77
C PRO A 293 18.31 -16.22 18.66
N GLU A 294 17.92 -14.97 18.90
CA GLU A 294 16.75 -14.61 19.71
C GLU A 294 15.45 -15.08 19.05
N THR A 295 15.33 -14.88 17.73
CA THR A 295 14.18 -15.37 16.94
C THR A 295 14.09 -16.89 17.01
N VAL A 296 15.22 -17.57 16.80
CA VAL A 296 15.27 -19.04 16.83
C VAL A 296 14.87 -19.55 18.21
N ASN A 297 15.38 -18.96 19.29
CA ASN A 297 15.01 -19.34 20.64
C ASN A 297 13.50 -19.13 20.91
N GLY A 298 12.94 -17.99 20.50
CA GLY A 298 11.50 -17.74 20.65
C GLY A 298 10.63 -18.73 19.87
N MET A 299 11.09 -19.21 18.70
CA MET A 299 10.39 -20.25 17.95
C MET A 299 10.53 -21.65 18.56
N LEU A 300 11.66 -21.96 19.18
CA LEU A 300 11.90 -23.25 19.82
C LEU A 300 10.95 -23.50 21.00
N ASP A 301 10.57 -22.45 21.73
CA ASP A 301 9.58 -22.54 22.81
C ASP A 301 8.21 -23.05 22.30
N SER A 302 7.89 -22.81 21.03
CA SER A 302 6.65 -23.22 20.36
C SER A 302 6.77 -24.54 19.58
N LEU A 303 7.94 -25.20 19.60
CA LEU A 303 8.20 -26.40 18.79
C LEU A 303 7.25 -27.56 19.13
N GLY A 304 6.90 -27.72 20.40
CA GLY A 304 5.96 -28.75 20.85
C GLY A 304 4.58 -28.59 20.22
N ASP A 305 4.09 -27.35 20.10
CA ASP A 305 2.79 -27.06 19.50
C ASP A 305 2.83 -27.15 17.97
N LEU A 306 3.93 -26.75 17.34
CA LEU A 306 4.17 -27.02 15.91
C LEU A 306 4.13 -28.52 15.58
N LEU A 307 4.70 -29.37 16.45
CA LEU A 307 4.66 -30.81 16.27
C LEU A 307 3.22 -31.35 16.36
N LYS A 308 2.40 -30.82 17.27
CA LYS A 308 0.97 -31.20 17.37
C LYS A 308 0.19 -30.87 16.10
N LEU A 309 0.54 -29.81 15.36
CA LEU A 309 -0.10 -29.49 14.08
C LEU A 309 0.15 -30.53 13.00
N LEU A 310 1.24 -31.30 13.10
CA LEU A 310 1.55 -32.39 12.17
C LEU A 310 0.80 -33.68 12.53
N ASP A 311 0.16 -33.74 13.71
CA ASP A 311 -0.64 -34.88 14.11
C ASP A 311 -1.97 -34.88 13.33
N VAL A 312 -1.98 -35.64 12.23
CA VAL A 312 -3.14 -35.82 11.37
C VAL A 312 -4.04 -36.98 11.82
N SER A 313 -3.79 -37.59 13.00
CA SER A 313 -4.55 -38.74 13.49
C SER A 313 -6.05 -38.47 13.71
N SER A 314 -6.43 -37.21 13.90
CA SER A 314 -7.81 -36.73 14.09
C SER A 314 -8.40 -36.02 12.86
N ALA A 315 -7.67 -35.91 11.75
CA ALA A 315 -8.12 -35.14 10.60
C ALA A 315 -9.23 -35.87 9.82
N GLU A 316 -10.50 -35.54 10.10
CA GLU A 316 -11.70 -36.02 9.38
C GLU A 316 -11.84 -35.48 7.94
N ASN A 317 -10.78 -34.92 7.35
CA ASN A 317 -10.81 -34.38 5.99
C ASN A 317 -10.75 -35.52 4.96
N ILE A 318 -11.86 -36.25 4.85
CA ILE A 318 -12.11 -37.20 3.79
C ILE A 318 -12.41 -36.40 2.52
N LEU A 319 -11.49 -36.42 1.55
CA LEU A 319 -11.77 -35.87 0.22
C LEU A 319 -12.39 -36.97 -0.64
N PRO A 320 -13.67 -36.90 -0.99
CA PRO A 320 -14.26 -37.82 -1.94
C PRO A 320 -13.66 -37.56 -3.32
N THR A 321 -13.11 -38.59 -3.94
CA THR A 321 -12.60 -38.59 -5.31
C THR A 321 -13.41 -39.57 -6.16
N THR A 322 -13.31 -39.47 -7.48
CA THR A 322 -13.95 -40.41 -8.42
C THR A 322 -13.49 -41.86 -8.26
N TYR A 323 -12.36 -42.10 -7.57
CA TYR A 323 -11.80 -43.44 -7.34
C TYR A 323 -11.84 -43.88 -5.86
N GLY A 324 -12.44 -43.09 -4.96
CA GLY A 324 -12.55 -43.42 -3.54
C GLY A 324 -12.33 -42.23 -2.61
N SER A 325 -12.18 -42.51 -1.31
CA SER A 325 -11.96 -41.50 -0.27
C SER A 325 -10.46 -41.30 -0.03
N LEU A 326 -9.99 -40.05 -0.13
CA LEU A 326 -8.64 -39.66 0.22
C LEU A 326 -8.59 -39.26 1.71
N GLN A 327 -7.75 -39.94 2.50
CA GLN A 327 -7.53 -39.63 3.92
C GLN A 327 -6.05 -39.29 4.17
N PRO A 328 -5.74 -38.30 5.00
CA PRO A 328 -4.36 -38.05 5.45
C PRO A 328 -3.73 -39.29 6.12
N PRO A 329 -2.40 -39.47 6.05
CA PRO A 329 -1.44 -38.68 5.29
C PRO A 329 -1.45 -39.07 3.80
N LEU A 330 -1.47 -38.07 2.92
CA LEU A 330 -1.50 -38.27 1.47
C LEU A 330 -0.09 -38.58 0.95
N GLY A 331 0.09 -39.81 0.47
CA GLY A 331 1.35 -40.30 -0.09
C GLY A 331 2.11 -41.22 0.87
N LYS A 332 2.38 -42.44 0.41
CA LYS A 332 3.50 -43.25 0.88
C LYS A 332 4.62 -43.13 -0.13
#